data_AF-A0A2D8IR84-F1
#
_entry.id   AF-A0A2D8IR84-F1
#
_cell.length_a   1.000
_cell.length_b   1.000
_cell.length_c   1.000
_cell.angle_alpha   90.00
_cell.angle_beta   90.00
_cell.angle_gamma   90.00
#
_symmetry.space_group_name_H-M   'P 1'
#
loop_
_entity.id
_entity.type
_entity.pdbx_description
1 polymer ?
#
loop_
_entity_poly.entity_id
_entity_poly.type
_entity_poly.pdbx_seq_one_letter_code
_entity_poly.pdbx_strand_id
1 'polypeptide(L)'
;MRGGDNYTENLFSVVRLEDFVPSNHPLRPLRTWINEALQRMDPLFSQMYDTGLQGGRPSIAPEKLLRAMLLQVFYSIRSERQLVEQISYNLLFRWFVGLSIDDKVWNHSVFSKNRDRMLEHDVVTAFFNQVVEMAEQMDLLSGDHFSVDGTLLKAWAGH
;
A
#
# COMPACT_ATOMS: atom_id res chain seq x y z
N MET A 1 -20.96 35.99 11.33
CA MET A 1 -21.19 35.40 12.66
C MET A 1 -20.22 34.25 12.86
N ARG A 2 -19.67 34.07 14.07
CA ARG A 2 -18.76 32.96 14.41
C ARG A 2 -19.61 31.73 14.82
N GLY A 3 -19.32 30.56 14.25
CA GLY A 3 -19.95 29.29 14.67
C GLY A 3 -19.53 28.87 16.07
N GLY A 4 -20.36 28.06 16.74
CA GLY A 4 -20.04 27.51 18.07
C GLY A 4 -18.91 26.47 18.01
N ASP A 5 -18.08 26.44 19.06
CA ASP A 5 -16.97 25.49 19.24
C ASP A 5 -17.36 24.42 20.26
N ASN A 6 -18.42 23.66 19.95
CA ASN A 6 -18.93 22.59 20.79
C ASN A 6 -18.57 21.24 20.16
N TYR A 7 -17.89 20.38 20.91
CA TYR A 7 -17.64 19.00 20.50
C TYR A 7 -18.72 18.08 21.11
N THR A 8 -19.48 17.40 20.26
CA THR A 8 -20.41 16.34 20.69
C THR A 8 -20.28 15.21 19.68
N GLU A 9 -19.86 14.05 20.15
CA GLU A 9 -19.62 12.88 19.33
C GLU A 9 -20.86 11.97 19.32
N ASN A 10 -21.27 11.55 18.12
CA ASN A 10 -22.36 10.58 18.00
C ASN A 10 -21.88 9.20 18.43
N LEU A 11 -22.67 8.50 19.24
CA LEU A 11 -22.37 7.12 19.69
C LEU A 11 -22.25 6.11 18.54
N PHE A 12 -22.93 6.38 17.42
CA PHE A 12 -22.87 5.55 16.21
C PHE A 12 -22.78 6.44 14.98
N SER A 13 -21.93 6.06 14.03
CA SER A 13 -21.81 6.69 12.72
C SER A 13 -21.70 5.61 11.65
N VAL A 14 -22.49 5.72 10.58
CA VAL A 14 -22.36 4.86 9.39
C VAL A 14 -21.69 5.68 8.31
N VAL A 15 -20.42 5.38 8.04
CA VAL A 15 -19.60 6.11 7.08
C VAL A 15 -18.84 5.12 6.19
N ARG A 16 -18.53 5.54 4.96
CA ARG A 16 -17.68 4.77 4.06
C ARG A 16 -16.33 5.48 3.97
N LEU A 17 -15.23 4.72 4.04
CA LEU A 17 -13.89 5.28 3.83
C LEU A 17 -13.75 6.03 2.50
N GLU A 18 -14.48 5.56 1.48
CA GLU A 18 -14.58 6.18 0.17
C GLU A 18 -14.96 7.67 0.24
N ASP A 19 -15.85 8.05 1.17
CA ASP A 19 -16.39 9.40 1.30
C ASP A 19 -15.36 10.38 1.90
N PHE A 20 -14.31 9.87 2.55
CA PHE A 20 -13.21 10.69 3.11
C PHE A 20 -12.10 10.98 2.10
N VAL A 21 -12.12 10.35 0.92
CA VAL A 21 -11.08 10.53 -0.10
C VAL A 21 -11.63 11.39 -1.22
N PRO A 22 -11.11 12.62 -1.45
CA PRO A 22 -11.58 13.49 -2.53
C PRO A 22 -11.55 12.78 -3.89
N SER A 23 -12.54 13.03 -4.75
CA SER A 23 -12.66 12.37 -6.05
C SER A 23 -11.46 12.62 -6.98
N ASN A 24 -10.79 13.76 -6.83
CA ASN A 24 -9.59 14.14 -7.56
C ASN A 24 -8.27 13.76 -6.85
N HIS A 25 -8.32 12.97 -5.78
CA HIS A 25 -7.12 12.60 -5.03
C HIS A 25 -6.21 11.68 -5.88
N PRO A 26 -4.89 11.94 -5.97
CA PRO A 26 -3.97 11.23 -6.88
C PRO A 26 -3.83 9.74 -6.59
N LEU A 27 -4.05 9.30 -5.34
CA LEU A 27 -4.06 7.88 -5.00
C LEU A 27 -5.23 7.09 -5.62
N ARG A 28 -6.27 7.75 -6.15
CA ARG A 28 -7.41 7.07 -6.78
C ARG A 28 -7.04 6.31 -8.06
N PRO A 29 -6.53 6.97 -9.11
CA PRO A 29 -6.08 6.24 -10.30
C PRO A 29 -4.96 5.24 -9.98
N LEU A 30 -4.02 5.62 -9.08
CA LEU A 30 -2.96 4.72 -8.64
C LEU A 30 -3.53 3.43 -8.00
N ARG A 31 -4.51 3.55 -7.10
CA ARG A 31 -5.11 2.39 -6.46
C ARG A 31 -5.77 1.45 -7.48
N THR A 32 -6.41 2.00 -8.52
CA THR A 32 -6.99 1.19 -9.60
C THR A 32 -5.92 0.41 -10.34
N TRP A 33 -4.86 1.06 -10.82
CA TRP A 33 -3.77 0.40 -11.55
C TRP A 33 -3.03 -0.63 -10.68
N ILE A 34 -2.78 -0.29 -9.42
CA ILE A 34 -2.14 -1.20 -8.47
C ILE A 34 -3.02 -2.44 -8.23
N ASN A 35 -4.33 -2.27 -8.05
CA ASN A 35 -5.22 -3.41 -7.86
C ASN A 35 -5.28 -4.31 -9.08
N GLU A 36 -5.26 -3.75 -10.29
CA GLU A 36 -5.19 -4.53 -11.53
C GLU A 36 -3.88 -5.33 -11.62
N ALA A 37 -2.74 -4.69 -11.33
CA ALA A 37 -1.44 -5.37 -11.29
C ALA A 37 -1.43 -6.50 -10.24
N LEU A 38 -1.98 -6.24 -9.05
CA LEU A 38 -2.08 -7.25 -7.99
C LEU A 38 -2.96 -8.43 -8.38
N GLN A 39 -4.08 -8.19 -9.06
CA GLN A 39 -4.96 -9.26 -9.53
C GLN A 39 -4.26 -10.17 -10.55
N ARG A 40 -3.41 -9.62 -11.42
CA ARG A 40 -2.58 -10.42 -12.35
C ARG A 40 -1.55 -11.30 -11.60
N MET A 41 -1.26 -11.00 -10.34
CA MET A 41 -0.30 -11.73 -9.50
C MET A 41 -0.93 -12.79 -8.58
N ASP A 42 -2.25 -12.96 -8.58
CA ASP A 42 -2.96 -13.98 -7.76
C ASP A 42 -2.33 -15.39 -7.83
N PRO A 43 -1.86 -15.90 -9.01
CA PRO A 43 -1.19 -17.20 -9.08
C PRO A 43 0.11 -17.26 -8.26
N LEU A 44 0.90 -16.18 -8.27
CA LEU A 44 2.15 -16.09 -7.51
C LEU A 44 1.86 -16.07 -6.00
N PHE A 45 0.86 -15.30 -5.58
CA PHE A 45 0.46 -15.25 -4.16
C PHE A 45 -0.03 -16.60 -3.66
N SER A 46 -0.79 -17.33 -4.47
CA SER A 46 -1.28 -18.67 -4.13
C SER A 46 -0.11 -19.62 -3.86
N GLN A 47 0.89 -19.65 -4.76
CA GLN A 47 2.09 -20.48 -4.59
C GLN A 47 2.89 -20.14 -3.32
N MET A 48 2.97 -18.86 -2.98
CA MET A 48 3.67 -18.38 -1.78
C MET A 48 3.06 -18.93 -0.48
N TYR A 49 1.74 -19.15 -0.43
CA TYR A 49 1.05 -19.61 0.78
C TYR A 49 0.69 -21.10 0.76
N ASP A 50 0.61 -21.74 -0.40
CA ASP A 50 0.32 -23.18 -0.53
C ASP A 50 1.42 -24.07 0.11
N THR A 51 2.67 -23.58 0.17
CA THR A 51 3.81 -24.33 0.70
C THR A 51 3.94 -24.29 2.23
N GLY A 52 3.12 -23.48 2.94
CA GLY A 52 3.35 -23.13 4.34
C GLY A 52 2.14 -23.23 5.29
N LEU A 53 1.04 -23.87 4.90
CA LEU A 53 -0.18 -24.03 5.70
C LEU A 53 0.00 -25.00 6.89
N GLN A 54 0.91 -24.68 7.83
CA GLN A 54 0.94 -25.28 9.17
C GLN A 54 0.26 -24.32 10.16
N GLY A 55 -1.07 -24.42 10.28
CA GLY A 55 -1.86 -24.12 11.50
C GLY A 55 -1.67 -22.77 12.23
N GLY A 56 -1.15 -21.72 11.61
CA GLY A 56 -0.86 -20.43 12.24
C GLY A 56 -1.94 -19.36 12.07
N ARG A 57 -1.78 -18.23 12.80
CA ARG A 57 -2.58 -17.01 12.60
C ARG A 57 -2.48 -16.57 11.12
N PRO A 58 -3.59 -16.17 10.46
CA PRO A 58 -3.55 -15.72 9.08
C PRO A 58 -2.52 -14.60 8.91
N SER A 59 -1.66 -14.78 7.92
CA SER A 59 -0.63 -13.81 7.52
C SER A 59 -1.28 -12.55 6.94
N ILE A 60 -0.51 -11.47 6.80
CA ILE A 60 -1.00 -10.27 6.11
C ILE A 60 -1.16 -10.63 4.62
N ALA A 61 -2.29 -10.27 4.02
CA ALA A 61 -2.51 -10.48 2.60
C ALA A 61 -1.47 -9.68 1.78
N PRO A 62 -0.78 -10.29 0.79
CA PRO A 62 0.28 -9.63 0.01
C PRO A 62 -0.16 -8.33 -0.63
N GLU A 63 -1.41 -8.26 -1.08
CA GLU A 63 -2.02 -7.10 -1.72
C GLU A 63 -2.09 -5.91 -0.75
N LYS A 64 -2.41 -6.19 0.52
CA LYS A 64 -2.43 -5.15 1.56
C LYS A 64 -1.01 -4.73 1.93
N LEU A 65 -0.07 -5.67 1.93
CA LEU A 65 1.34 -5.40 2.23
C LEU A 65 1.98 -4.52 1.15
N LEU A 66 1.82 -4.88 -0.13
CA LEU A 66 2.32 -4.10 -1.27
C LEU A 66 1.76 -2.68 -1.28
N ARG A 67 0.45 -2.51 -1.07
CA ARG A 67 -0.17 -1.18 -1.00
C ARG A 67 0.37 -0.35 0.17
N ALA A 68 0.64 -0.97 1.31
CA ALA A 68 1.26 -0.27 2.45
C ALA A 68 2.72 0.12 2.16
N MET A 69 3.52 -0.75 1.52
CA MET A 69 4.88 -0.42 1.09
C MET A 69 4.89 0.74 0.09
N LEU A 70 3.93 0.78 -0.84
CA LEU A 70 3.79 1.89 -1.78
C LEU A 70 3.47 3.22 -1.07
N LEU A 71 2.62 3.21 -0.03
CA LEU A 71 2.43 4.41 0.80
C LEU A 71 3.72 4.87 1.47
N GLN A 72 4.55 3.92 1.91
CA GLN A 72 5.85 4.24 2.50
C GLN A 72 6.72 5.04 1.53
N VAL A 73 6.76 4.62 0.27
CA VAL A 73 7.50 5.32 -0.80
C VAL A 73 6.84 6.67 -1.13
N PHE A 74 5.55 6.68 -1.42
CA PHE A 74 4.83 7.89 -1.87
C PHE A 74 4.86 9.03 -0.85
N TYR A 75 4.83 8.70 0.44
CA TYR A 75 4.83 9.69 1.52
C TYR A 75 6.17 9.77 2.27
N SER A 76 7.21 9.11 1.77
CA SER A 76 8.55 9.09 2.40
C SER A 76 8.51 8.75 3.89
N ILE A 77 7.70 7.75 4.26
CA ILE A 77 7.52 7.32 5.65
C ILE A 77 8.77 6.54 6.10
N ARG A 78 9.42 7.02 7.15
CA ARG A 78 10.79 6.64 7.50
C ARG A 78 10.91 5.28 8.18
N SER A 79 9.82 4.68 8.64
CA SER A 79 9.86 3.36 9.25
C SER A 79 8.54 2.61 9.13
N GLU A 80 8.60 1.29 9.20
CA GLU A 80 7.41 0.44 9.22
C GLU A 80 6.57 0.65 10.48
N ARG A 81 7.22 1.00 11.59
CA ARG A 81 6.51 1.39 12.82
C ARG A 81 5.66 2.63 12.59
N GLN A 82 6.24 3.66 11.97
CA GLN A 82 5.53 4.88 11.60
C GLN A 82 4.45 4.61 10.55
N LEU A 83 4.70 3.73 9.58
CA LEU A 83 3.71 3.33 8.57
C LEU A 83 2.49 2.66 9.22
N VAL A 84 2.71 1.67 10.07
CA VAL A 84 1.66 0.97 10.82
C VAL A 84 0.88 1.94 11.72
N GLU A 85 1.59 2.85 12.38
CA GLU A 85 0.99 3.90 13.19
C GLU A 85 0.11 4.83 12.33
N GLN A 86 0.59 5.30 11.19
CA GLN A 86 -0.20 6.12 10.26
C GLN A 86 -1.44 5.38 9.74
N ILE A 87 -1.31 4.11 9.36
CA ILE A 87 -2.46 3.28 8.93
C ILE A 87 -3.49 3.13 10.08
N SER A 88 -3.09 3.26 11.34
CA SER A 88 -4.03 3.14 12.47
C SER A 88 -5.04 4.28 12.56
N TYR A 89 -4.67 5.50 12.21
CA TYR A 89 -5.53 6.69 12.35
C TYR A 89 -5.83 7.42 11.04
N ASN A 90 -5.05 7.20 9.98
CA ASN A 90 -5.20 7.91 8.72
C ASN A 90 -6.19 7.20 7.80
N LEU A 91 -7.41 7.75 7.69
CA LEU A 91 -8.49 7.16 6.88
C LEU A 91 -8.13 7.00 5.39
N LEU A 92 -7.35 7.93 4.82
CA LEU A 92 -6.86 7.81 3.44
C LEU A 92 -5.92 6.59 3.30
N PHE A 93 -5.05 6.35 4.28
CA PHE A 93 -4.11 5.24 4.23
C PHE A 93 -4.84 3.91 4.41
N ARG A 94 -5.82 3.83 5.33
CA ARG A 94 -6.68 2.65 5.48
C ARG A 94 -7.44 2.35 4.20
N TRP A 95 -8.04 3.38 3.60
CA TRP A 95 -8.72 3.28 2.31
C TRP A 95 -7.80 2.72 1.24
N PHE A 96 -6.59 3.26 1.09
CA PHE A 96 -5.64 2.81 0.08
C PHE A 96 -5.20 1.36 0.31
N VAL A 97 -4.85 1.01 1.55
CA VAL A 97 -4.43 -0.35 1.96
C VAL A 97 -5.59 -1.34 1.92
N GLY A 98 -6.85 -0.90 1.87
CA GLY A 98 -8.03 -1.77 1.88
C GLY A 98 -8.28 -2.39 3.25
N LEU A 99 -8.14 -1.58 4.30
CA LEU A 99 -8.63 -1.88 5.64
C LEU A 99 -9.94 -1.12 5.85
N SER A 100 -10.92 -1.77 6.50
CA SER A 100 -12.14 -1.10 6.97
C SER A 100 -11.83 -0.06 8.05
N ILE A 101 -12.78 0.69 8.58
CA ILE A 101 -12.50 1.60 9.72
C ILE A 101 -12.17 0.79 10.98
N ASP A 102 -12.85 -0.33 11.18
CA ASP A 102 -12.80 -1.12 12.42
C ASP A 102 -11.72 -2.22 12.41
N ASP A 103 -11.11 -2.51 11.26
CA ASP A 103 -10.07 -3.52 11.15
C ASP A 103 -8.88 -3.21 12.08
N LYS A 104 -8.42 -4.19 12.86
CA LYS A 104 -7.18 -4.02 13.62
C LYS A 104 -5.99 -3.95 12.66
N VAL A 105 -5.17 -2.91 12.80
CA VAL A 105 -3.89 -2.83 12.08
C VAL A 105 -2.91 -3.86 12.64
N TRP A 106 -2.08 -4.42 11.77
CA TRP A 106 -1.06 -5.40 12.13
C TRP A 106 0.03 -4.76 13.00
N ASN A 107 0.75 -5.58 13.76
CA ASN A 107 1.95 -5.13 14.45
C ASN A 107 3.10 -4.95 13.43
N HIS A 108 3.94 -3.92 13.61
CA HIS A 108 5.08 -3.64 12.74
C HIS A 108 6.04 -4.84 12.59
N SER A 109 6.28 -5.64 13.64
CA SER A 109 7.13 -6.83 13.53
C SER A 109 6.54 -7.92 12.63
N VAL A 110 5.21 -8.03 12.58
CA VAL A 110 4.51 -8.95 11.65
C VAL A 110 4.61 -8.41 10.24
N PHE A 111 4.49 -7.10 10.06
CA PHE A 111 4.71 -6.44 8.78
C PHE A 111 6.10 -6.74 8.22
N SER A 112 7.17 -6.50 9.01
CA SER A 112 8.55 -6.75 8.58
C SER A 112 8.75 -8.20 8.12
N LYS A 113 8.27 -9.18 8.90
CA LYS A 113 8.41 -10.60 8.55
C LYS A 113 7.67 -10.99 7.27
N ASN A 114 6.48 -10.41 7.02
CA ASN A 114 5.75 -10.67 5.77
C ASN A 114 6.43 -10.00 4.58
N ARG A 115 7.04 -8.83 4.78
CA ARG A 115 7.81 -8.13 3.74
C ARG A 115 9.03 -8.94 3.36
N ASP A 116 9.78 -9.44 4.34
CA ASP A 116 10.97 -10.25 4.10
C ASP A 116 10.61 -11.51 3.30
N ARG A 117 9.52 -12.21 3.67
CA ARG A 117 8.98 -13.33 2.87
C ARG A 117 8.63 -12.91 1.45
N MET A 118 7.97 -11.77 1.25
CA MET A 118 7.66 -11.28 -0.10
C MET A 118 8.91 -11.01 -0.94
N LEU A 119 9.99 -10.54 -0.32
CA LEU A 119 11.28 -10.34 -1.00
C LEU A 119 11.93 -11.68 -1.37
N GLU A 120 11.84 -12.69 -0.51
CA GLU A 120 12.34 -14.05 -0.79
C GLU A 120 11.65 -14.70 -1.99
N HIS A 121 10.40 -14.32 -2.27
CA HIS A 121 9.60 -14.83 -3.39
C HIS A 121 9.58 -13.88 -4.62
N ASP A 122 10.52 -12.93 -4.71
CA ASP A 122 10.65 -11.98 -5.83
C ASP A 122 9.38 -11.17 -6.14
N VAL A 123 8.48 -11.03 -5.16
CA VAL A 123 7.15 -10.46 -5.38
C VAL A 123 7.24 -8.99 -5.79
N VAL A 124 8.20 -8.24 -5.24
CA VAL A 124 8.41 -6.82 -5.60
C VAL A 124 8.87 -6.69 -7.05
N THR A 125 9.78 -7.57 -7.50
CA THR A 125 10.25 -7.61 -8.89
C THR A 125 9.11 -7.99 -9.83
N ALA A 126 8.32 -9.00 -9.48
CA ALA A 126 7.15 -9.41 -10.25
C ALA A 126 6.12 -8.28 -10.37
N PHE A 127 5.84 -7.57 -9.26
CA PHE A 127 4.95 -6.42 -9.26
C PHE A 127 5.47 -5.29 -10.16
N PHE A 128 6.76 -4.96 -10.08
CA PHE A 128 7.37 -3.96 -10.94
C PHE A 128 7.20 -4.32 -12.43
N ASN A 129 7.50 -5.56 -12.81
CA ASN A 129 7.34 -6.02 -14.18
C ASN A 129 5.89 -5.93 -14.66
N GLN A 130 4.91 -6.27 -13.80
CA GLN A 130 3.48 -6.12 -14.12
C GLN A 130 3.11 -4.66 -14.37
N VAL A 131 3.60 -3.73 -13.55
CA VAL A 131 3.35 -2.29 -13.75
C VAL A 131 3.98 -1.78 -15.04
N VAL A 132 5.20 -2.23 -15.37
CA VAL A 132 5.86 -1.86 -16.63
C VAL A 132 5.10 -2.40 -17.84
N GLU A 133 4.66 -3.65 -17.80
CA GLU A 133 3.86 -4.26 -18.87
C GLU A 133 2.54 -3.52 -19.07
N MET A 134 1.86 -3.16 -17.98
CA MET A 134 0.64 -2.33 -18.05
C MET A 134 0.92 -0.95 -18.65
N ALA A 135 2.04 -0.31 -18.29
CA ALA A 135 2.42 0.97 -18.85
C ALA A 135 2.73 0.88 -20.35
N GLU A 136 3.36 -0.21 -20.80
CA GLU A 136 3.59 -0.48 -22.22
C GLU A 136 2.27 -0.65 -22.98
N GLN A 137 1.32 -1.42 -22.43
CA GLN A 137 -0.02 -1.63 -23.00
C GLN A 137 -0.82 -0.32 -23.12
N MET A 138 -0.53 0.66 -22.27
CA MET A 138 -1.15 1.98 -22.27
C MET A 138 -0.39 3.03 -23.07
N ASP A 139 0.70 2.66 -23.76
CA ASP A 139 1.58 3.58 -24.51
C ASP A 139 2.16 4.71 -23.63
N LEU A 140 2.49 4.37 -22.38
CA LEU A 140 3.04 5.31 -21.39
C LEU A 140 4.58 5.25 -21.28
N LEU A 141 5.21 4.34 -22.00
CA LEU A 141 6.67 4.18 -22.01
C LEU A 141 7.28 5.06 -23.12
N SER A 142 8.35 5.78 -22.78
CA SER A 142 9.19 6.45 -23.78
C SER A 142 10.53 5.75 -23.90
N GLY A 143 11.01 5.60 -25.14
CA GLY A 143 12.37 5.16 -25.44
C GLY A 143 13.40 6.29 -25.38
N ASP A 144 12.98 7.52 -25.05
CA ASP A 144 13.88 8.65 -24.92
C ASP A 144 14.89 8.43 -23.79
N HIS A 145 16.14 8.80 -24.06
CA HIS A 145 17.20 8.65 -23.08
C HIS A 145 16.98 9.61 -21.89
N PHE A 146 16.60 9.05 -20.75
CA PHE A 146 16.49 9.78 -19.48
C PHE A 146 17.63 9.39 -18.54
N SER A 147 18.43 10.38 -18.14
CA SER A 147 19.51 10.20 -17.16
C SER A 147 19.05 10.65 -15.78
N VAL A 148 19.08 9.74 -14.80
CA VAL A 148 18.82 10.04 -13.39
C VAL A 148 20.14 10.13 -12.64
N ASP A 149 20.34 11.17 -11.84
CA ASP A 149 21.46 11.24 -10.91
C ASP A 149 21.27 10.20 -9.79
N GLY A 150 22.01 9.10 -9.89
CA GLY A 150 21.96 8.02 -8.91
C GLY A 150 22.42 8.42 -7.50
N THR A 151 23.07 9.57 -7.31
CA THR A 151 23.41 10.08 -5.97
C THR A 151 22.17 10.46 -5.17
N LEU A 152 21.11 10.93 -5.85
CA LEU A 152 19.84 11.27 -5.22
C LEU A 152 19.12 10.03 -4.68
N LEU A 153 19.21 8.90 -5.37
CA LEU A 153 18.67 7.62 -4.90
C LEU A 153 19.42 7.09 -3.67
N LYS A 154 20.76 7.19 -3.66
CA LYS A 154 21.57 6.81 -2.48
C LYS A 154 21.31 7.71 -1.28
N ALA A 155 21.14 9.01 -1.50
CA ALA A 155 20.77 9.96 -0.45
C ALA A 155 19.36 9.67 0.10
N TRP A 156 18.43 9.23 -0.77
CA TRP A 156 17.08 8.82 -0.36
C TRP A 156 17.05 7.48 0.39
N ALA A 157 17.92 6.53 0.03
CA ALA A 157 18.09 5.25 0.73
C ALA A 157 18.73 5.39 2.13
N GLY A 158 19.11 6.61 2.54
CA GLY A 158 19.65 6.94 3.85
C GLY A 158 18.55 7.30 4.86
N HIS A 159 18.22 6.32 5.73
CA HIS A 159 17.85 6.39 7.16
C HIS A 159 16.86 5.30 7.54
#